data_AF-A0ABD3B4I2-F1
#
_entry.id   AF-A0ABD3B4I2-F1
#
_cell.length_a   1.000
_cell.length_b   1.000
_cell.length_c   1.000
_cell.angle_alpha   90.00
_cell.angle_beta   90.00
_cell.angle_gamma   90.00
#
_symmetry.space_group_name_H-M   'P 1'
#
loop_
_entity.id
_entity.type
_entity.pdbx_description
1 polymer ?
#
loop_
_entity_poly.entity_id
_entity_poly.type
_entity_poly.pdbx_seq_one_letter_code
_entity_poly.pdbx_strand_id
1 'polypeptide(L)'
;MAEIKTADSPLLSSEEPPPPPRETTTNFDGDGDGDGDDYMPDAQNPKKSPHDEAQLNLQIQTLETELSSNPSHYDAHVQYIRALRKQRNLEKLRQARQAMTALFPLGPELWWEWTRDESALSSGITLQT
;
A
#
# COMPACT_ATOMS: atom_id res chain seq x y z
N MET A 1 -4.81 62.52 -15.52
CA MET A 1 -3.70 61.55 -15.37
C MET A 1 -4.11 60.64 -14.21
N ALA A 2 -4.37 59.34 -14.34
CA ALA A 2 -3.84 58.35 -15.26
C ALA A 2 -4.93 57.32 -15.67
N GLU A 3 -4.71 56.72 -16.83
CA GLU A 3 -5.54 55.73 -17.52
C GLU A 3 -5.75 54.43 -16.73
N ILE A 4 -6.98 53.93 -16.77
CA ILE A 4 -7.36 52.60 -16.31
C ILE A 4 -6.87 51.62 -17.38
N LYS A 5 -5.74 50.97 -17.11
CA LYS A 5 -5.14 50.03 -18.05
C LYS A 5 -5.88 48.68 -17.95
N THR A 6 -6.80 48.47 -18.87
CA THR A 6 -7.31 47.14 -19.21
C THR A 6 -6.15 46.29 -19.73
N ALA A 7 -5.77 45.26 -18.98
CA ALA A 7 -5.04 44.10 -19.51
C ALA A 7 -6.10 42.99 -19.59
N ASP A 8 -6.74 42.85 -20.74
CA ASP A 8 -6.38 41.81 -21.72
C ASP A 8 -6.31 40.44 -21.05
N SER A 9 -7.50 39.87 -20.82
CA SER A 9 -7.64 38.46 -20.52
C SER A 9 -7.25 37.68 -21.78
N PRO A 10 -6.22 36.81 -21.75
CA PRO A 10 -5.95 35.97 -22.89
C PRO A 10 -7.12 35.00 -23.04
N LEU A 11 -7.77 35.13 -24.19
CA LEU A 11 -8.79 34.22 -24.69
C LEU A 11 -8.20 32.81 -24.79
N LEU A 12 -8.92 31.86 -24.20
CA LEU A 12 -9.24 30.56 -24.79
C LEU A 12 -8.08 29.84 -25.53
N SER A 13 -7.42 28.93 -24.83
CA SER A 13 -7.01 27.67 -25.45
C SER A 13 -7.75 26.55 -24.74
N SER A 14 -8.93 26.22 -25.27
CA SER A 14 -9.51 24.89 -25.09
C SER A 14 -8.54 23.91 -25.72
N GLU A 15 -7.62 23.37 -24.92
CA GLU A 15 -6.85 22.21 -25.32
C GLU A 15 -7.84 21.04 -25.39
N GLU A 16 -8.34 20.83 -26.60
CA GLU A 16 -9.13 19.65 -26.98
C GLU A 16 -8.32 18.41 -26.59
N PRO A 17 -8.90 17.48 -25.80
CA PRO A 17 -8.19 16.26 -25.45
C PRO A 17 -7.83 15.52 -26.74
N PRO A 18 -6.62 14.94 -26.85
CA PRO A 18 -6.22 14.22 -28.05
C PRO A 18 -7.27 13.15 -28.38
N PRO A 19 -7.64 12.98 -29.66
CA PRO A 19 -8.61 11.96 -30.02
C PRO A 19 -8.11 10.59 -29.53
N PRO A 20 -9.01 9.74 -29.01
CA PRO A 20 -8.62 8.40 -28.61
C PRO A 20 -7.96 7.69 -29.81
N PRO A 21 -6.91 6.88 -29.59
CA PRO A 21 -6.32 6.10 -30.67
C PRO A 21 -7.42 5.27 -31.33
N ARG A 22 -7.52 5.41 -32.66
CA ARG A 22 -8.44 4.65 -33.51
C ARG A 22 -8.33 3.17 -33.17
N GLU A 23 -9.46 2.54 -32.91
CA GLU A 23 -9.54 1.10 -32.76
C GLU A 23 -9.20 0.46 -34.11
N THR A 24 -7.96 0.01 -34.24
CA THR A 24 -7.56 -0.86 -35.33
C THR A 24 -8.29 -2.18 -35.13
N THR A 25 -9.40 -2.35 -35.84
CA THR A 25 -9.98 -3.66 -36.13
C THR A 25 -8.92 -4.43 -36.93
N THR A 26 -8.04 -5.12 -36.21
CA THR A 26 -7.34 -6.27 -36.75
C THR A 26 -8.28 -7.43 -36.53
N ASN A 27 -8.93 -7.84 -37.61
CA ASN A 27 -9.54 -9.16 -37.69
C ASN A 27 -8.40 -10.16 -37.53
N PHE A 28 -8.29 -10.73 -36.33
CA PHE A 28 -7.36 -11.81 -36.02
C PHE A 28 -8.15 -13.11 -36.17
N ASP A 29 -8.28 -13.56 -37.42
CA ASP A 29 -8.69 -14.94 -37.71
C ASP A 29 -7.51 -15.85 -37.33
N GLY A 30 -7.51 -16.24 -36.05
CA GLY A 30 -6.54 -17.16 -35.47
C GLY A 30 -7.29 -18.25 -34.70
N ASP A 31 -7.76 -19.26 -35.42
CA ASP A 31 -8.13 -20.56 -34.87
C ASP A 31 -6.93 -21.13 -34.11
N GLY A 32 -7.04 -21.11 -32.78
CA GLY A 32 -6.06 -21.65 -31.85
C GLY A 32 -6.79 -22.31 -30.70
N ASP A 33 -7.25 -23.53 -30.93
CA ASP A 33 -7.62 -24.49 -29.88
C ASP A 33 -6.40 -24.73 -28.98
N GLY A 34 -6.33 -23.98 -27.88
CA GLY A 34 -5.33 -24.08 -26.83
C GLY A 34 -6.01 -24.37 -25.51
N ASP A 35 -6.19 -25.66 -25.25
CA ASP A 35 -6.50 -26.32 -23.99
C ASP A 35 -6.29 -25.43 -22.76
N GLY A 36 -7.40 -25.08 -22.09
CA GLY A 36 -7.39 -24.33 -20.86
C GLY A 36 -6.81 -25.16 -19.73
N ASP A 37 -5.54 -24.95 -19.43
CA ASP A 37 -4.97 -25.34 -18.17
C ASP A 37 -5.38 -24.31 -17.11
N ASP A 38 -6.44 -24.67 -16.40
CA ASP A 38 -6.87 -24.07 -15.13
C ASP A 38 -5.74 -24.20 -14.10
N TYR A 39 -4.65 -23.44 -14.28
CA TYR A 39 -3.67 -23.15 -13.26
C TYR A 39 -4.35 -22.23 -12.25
N MET A 40 -5.14 -22.84 -11.37
CA MET A 40 -5.38 -22.30 -10.04
C MET A 40 -4.04 -22.37 -9.31
N PRO A 41 -3.30 -21.26 -9.09
CA PRO A 41 -2.26 -21.28 -8.09
C PRO A 41 -2.98 -21.53 -6.76
N ASP A 42 -2.89 -22.76 -6.27
CA ASP A 42 -3.25 -23.09 -4.89
C ASP A 42 -2.61 -22.01 -4.03
N ALA A 43 -3.47 -21.20 -3.41
CA ALA A 43 -3.07 -20.10 -2.56
C ALA A 43 -2.44 -20.73 -1.32
N GLN A 44 -1.19 -21.15 -1.48
CA GLN A 44 -0.33 -21.66 -0.45
C GLN A 44 -0.06 -20.46 0.44
N ASN A 45 -0.96 -20.20 1.39
CA ASN A 45 -0.62 -19.47 2.59
C ASN A 45 0.36 -20.40 3.31
N PRO A 46 1.69 -20.15 3.24
CA PRO A 46 2.64 -21.05 3.86
C PRO A 46 2.29 -21.06 5.35
N LYS A 47 1.77 -22.19 5.83
CA LYS A 47 1.49 -22.37 7.26
C LYS A 47 2.82 -22.15 7.97
N LYS A 48 2.95 -21.04 8.69
CA LYS A 48 4.17 -20.72 9.42
C LYS A 48 4.46 -21.86 10.38
N SER A 49 5.70 -22.31 10.38
CA SER A 49 6.14 -23.28 11.38
C SER A 49 6.13 -22.58 12.74
N PRO A 50 5.84 -23.28 13.85
CA PRO A 50 6.03 -22.75 15.20
C PRO A 50 7.43 -22.16 15.43
N HIS A 51 8.44 -22.67 14.72
CA HIS A 51 9.80 -22.13 14.74
C HIS A 51 9.88 -20.71 14.17
N ASP A 52 9.18 -20.43 13.06
CA ASP A 52 9.14 -19.12 12.42
C ASP A 52 8.41 -18.10 13.30
N GLU A 53 7.35 -18.54 14.00
CA GLU A 53 6.62 -17.70 14.95
C GLU A 53 7.47 -17.33 16.17
N ALA A 54 8.25 -18.28 16.70
CA ALA A 54 9.17 -18.02 17.82
C ALA A 54 10.27 -17.02 17.42
N GLN A 55 10.87 -17.18 16.23
CA GLN A 55 11.85 -16.23 15.71
C GLN A 55 11.24 -14.83 15.53
N LEU A 56 10.01 -14.76 15.00
CA LEU A 56 9.31 -13.51 14.80
C LEU A 56 9.00 -12.80 16.13
N ASN A 57 8.58 -13.54 17.16
CA ASN A 57 8.38 -13.02 18.52
C ASN A 57 9.67 -12.45 19.11
N LEU A 58 10.79 -13.16 18.96
CA LEU A 58 12.09 -12.70 19.43
C LEU A 58 12.52 -11.42 18.70
N GLN A 59 12.33 -11.37 17.38
CA GLN A 59 12.63 -10.17 16.58
C GLN A 59 11.84 -8.96 17.08
N ILE A 60 10.55 -9.13 17.39
CA ILE A 60 9.69 -8.08 17.91
C ILE A 60 10.19 -7.56 19.27
N GLN A 61 10.55 -8.45 20.20
CA GLN A 61 11.08 -8.03 21.51
C GLN A 61 12.39 -7.26 21.41
N THR A 62 13.28 -7.69 20.51
CA THR A 62 14.53 -6.98 20.23
C THR A 62 14.25 -5.57 19.70
N LEU A 63 13.33 -5.45 18.73
CA LEU A 63 12.96 -4.15 18.15
C LEU A 63 12.23 -3.24 19.15
N GLU A 64 11.38 -3.78 20.02
CA GLU A 64 10.76 -3.02 21.12
C GLU A 64 11.83 -2.44 22.06
N THR A 65 12.85 -3.25 22.40
CA THR A 65 13.96 -2.81 23.24
C THR A 65 14.79 -1.73 22.54
N GLU A 66 15.10 -1.91 21.25
CA GLU A 66 15.84 -0.94 20.45
C GLU A 66 15.09 0.39 20.34
N LEU A 67 13.78 0.36 20.08
CA LEU A 67 12.93 1.55 20.01
C LEU A 67 12.73 2.21 21.38
N SER A 68 12.76 1.44 22.47
CA SER A 68 12.72 2.02 23.82
C SER A 68 14.02 2.77 24.17
N SER A 69 15.15 2.29 23.65
CA SER A 69 16.47 2.92 23.83
C SER A 69 16.65 4.12 22.88
N ASN A 70 16.20 3.98 21.63
CA ASN A 70 16.27 5.01 20.62
C ASN A 70 14.93 5.12 19.83
N PRO A 71 14.00 5.97 20.31
CA PRO A 71 12.73 6.18 19.62
C PRO A 71 12.88 6.78 18.22
N SER A 72 13.99 7.48 17.94
CA SER A 72 14.26 8.10 16.63
C SER A 72 14.89 7.15 15.60
N HIS A 73 14.96 5.85 15.90
CA HIS A 73 15.53 4.88 14.98
C HIS A 73 14.54 4.48 13.87
N TYR A 74 14.59 5.17 12.72
CA TYR A 74 13.66 4.96 11.61
C TYR A 74 13.59 3.51 11.10
N ASP A 75 14.74 2.86 10.88
CA ASP A 75 14.75 1.51 10.29
C ASP A 75 14.13 0.46 11.25
N ALA A 76 14.45 0.54 12.54
CA ALA A 76 13.80 -0.23 13.61
C ALA A 76 12.26 -0.07 13.60
N HIS A 77 11.71 1.14 13.41
CA HIS A 77 10.26 1.33 13.25
C HIS A 77 9.72 0.56 12.04
N VAL A 78 10.38 0.66 10.89
CA VAL A 78 9.96 -0.03 9.66
C VAL A 78 10.00 -1.55 9.84
N GLN A 79 11.08 -2.08 10.42
CA GLN A 79 11.21 -3.51 10.71
C GLN A 79 10.14 -3.99 11.71
N TYR A 80 9.86 -3.19 12.75
CA TYR A 80 8.87 -3.50 13.77
C TYR A 80 7.45 -3.57 13.19
N ILE A 81 7.07 -2.59 12.38
CA ILE A 81 5.79 -2.57 11.66
C ILE A 81 5.66 -3.80 10.74
N ARG A 82 6.72 -4.16 10.00
CA ARG A 82 6.73 -5.35 9.14
C ARG A 82 6.58 -6.66 9.94
N ALA A 83 7.25 -6.77 11.09
CA ALA A 83 7.17 -7.93 11.96
C ALA A 83 5.77 -8.08 12.56
N LEU A 84 5.16 -6.97 13.01
CA LEU A 84 3.79 -6.94 13.52
C LEU A 84 2.75 -7.31 12.46
N ARG A 85 2.92 -6.87 11.21
CA ARG A 85 2.06 -7.27 10.08
C ARG A 85 2.11 -8.78 9.84
N LYS A 86 3.29 -9.38 9.98
CA LYS A 86 3.49 -10.84 9.88
C LYS A 86 2.81 -11.58 11.04
N GLN A 87 2.80 -11.03 12.25
CA GLN A 87 2.12 -11.63 13.41
C GLN A 87 0.61 -11.42 13.43
N ARG A 88 0.07 -10.53 12.57
CA ARG A 88 -1.33 -10.09 12.63
C ARG A 88 -1.71 -9.48 13.98
N ASN A 89 -0.74 -8.89 14.70
CA ASN A 89 -1.03 -8.14 15.93
C ASN A 89 -1.41 -6.70 15.57
N LEU A 90 -2.70 -6.50 15.30
CA LEU A 90 -3.22 -5.28 14.68
C LEU A 90 -3.18 -4.07 15.62
N GLU A 91 -3.44 -4.29 16.91
CA GLU A 91 -3.41 -3.21 17.90
C GLU A 91 -1.99 -2.66 18.05
N LYS A 92 -0.99 -3.53 18.23
CA LYS A 92 0.42 -3.10 18.26
C LYS A 92 0.86 -2.47 16.94
N LEU A 93 0.39 -2.99 15.80
CA LEU A 93 0.69 -2.42 14.48
C LEU A 93 0.21 -0.97 14.36
N ARG A 94 -1.01 -0.69 14.84
CA ARG A 94 -1.58 0.66 14.87
C ARG A 94 -0.76 1.60 15.76
N GLN A 95 -0.39 1.14 16.95
CA GLN A 95 0.43 1.90 17.90
C GLN A 95 1.83 2.20 17.34
N ALA A 96 2.48 1.21 16.72
CA ALA A 96 3.78 1.36 16.09
C ALA A 96 3.76 2.43 14.98
N ARG A 97 2.72 2.40 14.13
CA ARG A 97 2.49 3.40 13.09
C ARG A 97 2.28 4.81 13.65
N GLN A 98 1.53 4.94 14.74
CA GLN A 98 1.33 6.22 15.43
C GLN A 98 2.63 6.76 16.04
N ALA A 99 3.42 5.89 16.69
CA ALA A 99 4.72 6.27 17.24
C ALA A 99 5.68 6.73 16.14
N MET A 100 5.70 6.05 15.00
CA MET A 100 6.53 6.42 13.85
C MET A 100 6.08 7.77 13.24
N THR A 101 4.79 7.95 12.98
CA THR A 101 4.24 9.22 12.43
C THR A 101 4.41 10.42 13.36
N ALA A 102 4.42 10.19 14.68
CA ALA A 102 4.67 11.25 15.64
C ALA A 102 6.10 11.81 15.55
N LEU A 103 7.06 11.01 15.08
CA LEU A 103 8.47 11.38 14.99
C LEU A 103 8.91 11.76 13.57
N PHE A 104 8.30 11.16 12.56
CA PHE A 104 8.67 11.36 11.16
C PHE A 104 7.46 11.83 10.35
N PRO A 105 7.56 12.96 9.62
CA PRO A 105 6.52 13.35 8.68
C PRO A 105 6.51 12.35 7.52
N LEU A 106 5.54 11.43 7.53
CA LEU A 106 5.42 10.41 6.49
C LEU A 106 4.74 10.99 5.25
N GLY A 107 5.34 10.74 4.08
CA GLY A 107 4.77 11.13 2.80
C GLY A 107 3.49 10.34 2.47
N PRO A 108 2.63 10.87 1.58
CA PRO A 108 1.32 10.29 1.27
C PRO A 108 1.38 8.81 0.84
N GLU A 109 2.44 8.40 0.15
CA GLU A 109 2.62 7.01 -0.32
C GLU A 109 2.58 5.98 0.84
N LEU A 110 3.21 6.30 1.96
CA LEU A 110 3.28 5.38 3.10
C LEU A 110 1.93 5.29 3.84
N TRP A 111 1.16 6.38 3.85
CA TRP A 111 -0.22 6.39 4.35
C TRP A 111 -1.16 5.55 3.49
N TRP A 112 -0.94 5.51 2.17
CA TRP A 112 -1.69 4.65 1.25
C TRP A 112 -1.45 3.16 1.54
N GLU A 113 -0.19 2.75 1.72
CA GLU A 113 0.13 1.36 2.12
C GLU A 113 -0.57 0.97 3.43
N TRP A 114 -0.60 1.89 4.40
CA TRP A 114 -1.21 1.60 5.70
C TRP A 114 -2.73 1.49 5.62
N THR A 115 -3.38 2.37 4.86
CA THR A 115 -4.83 2.31 4.66
C THR A 115 -5.23 1.04 3.93
N ARG A 116 -4.43 0.59 2.96
CA ARG A 116 -4.61 -0.70 2.29
C ARG A 116 -4.47 -1.86 3.26
N ASP A 117 -3.44 -1.83 4.11
CA ASP A 117 -3.24 -2.85 5.14
C ASP A 117 -4.46 -2.93 6.07
N GLU A 118 -5.05 -1.80 6.51
CA GLU A 118 -6.28 -1.78 7.33
C GLU A 118 -7.50 -2.35 6.60
N SER A 119 -7.66 -2.07 5.30
CA SER A 119 -8.78 -2.63 4.51
C SER A 119 -8.72 -4.15 4.43
N ALA A 120 -7.52 -4.74 4.35
CA ALA A 120 -7.30 -6.18 4.38
C ALA A 120 -7.57 -6.80 5.77
N LEU A 121 -7.60 -5.99 6.83
CA LEU A 121 -8.01 -6.43 8.18
C LEU A 121 -9.54 -6.48 8.29
N SER A 122 -10.22 -5.48 7.71
CA SER A 122 -11.67 -5.38 7.75
C SER A 122 -12.39 -6.47 6.94
N SER A 123 -11.78 -6.94 5.85
CA SER A 123 -12.33 -8.00 5.00
C SER A 123 -12.25 -9.41 5.61
N GLY A 124 -11.64 -9.54 6.81
CA GLY A 124 -11.69 -10.75 7.64
C GLY A 124 -12.76 -10.72 8.74
N ILE A 125 -13.50 -9.61 8.91
CA ILE A 125 -14.64 -9.53 9.84
C ILE A 125 -15.89 -9.98 9.09
N THR A 126 -16.00 -11.29 8.88
CA THR A 126 -17.31 -11.91 8.64
C THR A 126 -18.01 -11.93 10.00
N LEU A 127 -18.84 -10.91 10.25
CA LEU A 127 -19.84 -10.97 11.30
C LEU A 127 -20.72 -12.20 11.05
N GLN A 128 -20.48 -13.29 11.77
CA GLN A 128 -21.51 -14.29 12.03
C GLN A 128 -22.31 -13.83 13.25
N THR A 129 -23.51 -13.36 12.94
CA THR A 129 -24.80 -13.44 13.66
C THR A 129 -24.84 -13.20 15.16
#